data_AF-A0A5M8T3H5-F1
#
_entry.id   AF-A0A5M8T3H5-F1
#
_cell.length_a   1.000
_cell.length_b   1.000
_cell.length_c   1.000
_cell.angle_alpha   90.00
_cell.angle_beta   90.00
_cell.angle_gamma   90.00
#
_symmetry.space_group_name_H-M   'P 1'
#
loop_
_entity.id
_entity.type
_entity.pdbx_description
1 polymer ?
#
loop_
_entity_poly.entity_id
_entity_poly.type
_entity_poly.pdbx_seq_one_letter_code
_entity_poly.pdbx_strand_id
1 'polypeptide(L)'
;MGTFRCRLISICCLQLALVLGGVCAGLAEAQSTWEKMKLQFLTQACKGGDQNSCQQLAKLKQKLAQQGQPQPAQPQTAPQAQPSVSGQQPQGQPTANLPAGTAAVPPPSGAEGAPAQSAGEPAGGSQEAWAPPNADATPSKPAGPFDPMRLPDIQGIHPGMTVEQATQVLTKLAPGTRLIWQNAPVTIPTSNIVVGHAAWMVTVQYDYIEVGGGQKNYTHELNLDATWPPSQERIWHIGFKAQIQHINRAVLVSALRKKYGKELFATDYQGQPVNDDRFISHLWWAFDEQGHPKSPAPALVNSAPNGCPAPGPYRNGRPYGDEDKTASSPAKNPGCMWVGVHAQFPDARAEGEILDYYTVTLWDAPLSVRESKVTDEWLQAQLEKARRESLQRSKEAKPSL
;
A
#
# COMPACT_ATOMS: atom_id res chain seq x y z
N MET A 1 17.47 -12.81 60.99
CA MET A 1 16.38 -13.07 60.03
C MET A 1 15.40 -11.90 60.16
N GLY A 2 15.23 -10.95 59.26
CA GLY A 2 15.60 -10.81 57.85
C GLY A 2 14.51 -9.97 57.19
N THR A 3 14.40 -8.68 57.55
CA THR A 3 13.49 -7.72 56.91
C THR A 3 14.32 -6.57 56.35
N PHE A 4 14.45 -6.53 55.03
CA PHE A 4 15.07 -5.43 54.30
C PHE A 4 14.31 -5.23 52.98
N ARG A 5 14.24 -3.97 52.56
CA ARG A 5 13.73 -3.41 51.29
C ARG A 5 12.29 -2.90 51.32
N CYS A 6 12.14 -1.58 51.46
CA CYS A 6 11.30 -0.78 50.56
C CYS A 6 11.50 0.73 50.80
N ARG A 7 12.60 1.34 50.30
CA ARG A 7 12.72 2.80 50.12
C ARG A 7 13.80 3.13 49.08
N LEU A 8 13.48 3.03 47.79
CA LEU A 8 14.31 3.63 46.73
C LEU A 8 13.58 3.71 45.38
N ILE A 9 12.39 4.31 45.35
CA ILE A 9 11.72 4.72 44.10
C ILE A 9 11.02 6.05 44.38
N SER A 10 11.78 7.15 44.47
CA SER A 10 11.16 8.50 44.56
C SER A 10 12.09 9.64 44.12
N ILE A 11 13.11 9.37 43.29
CA ILE A 11 14.06 10.40 42.82
C ILE A 11 14.23 10.43 41.28
N CYS A 12 13.53 9.59 40.51
CA CYS A 12 13.61 9.64 39.03
C CYS A 12 12.53 10.48 38.33
N CYS A 13 11.54 11.03 39.05
CA CYS A 13 10.42 11.73 38.41
C CYS A 13 10.55 13.27 38.32
N LEU A 14 11.68 13.88 38.71
CA LEU A 14 11.77 15.35 38.80
C LEU A 14 12.77 16.03 37.84
N GLN A 15 13.42 15.32 36.93
CA GLN A 15 14.36 15.94 35.97
C GLN A 15 13.96 15.88 34.49
N LEU A 16 12.77 15.35 34.16
CA LEU A 16 12.28 15.31 32.77
C LEU A 16 11.18 16.33 32.46
N ALA A 17 11.06 17.39 33.26
CA ALA A 17 10.03 18.43 33.10
C ALA A 17 10.56 19.78 32.54
N LEU A 18 11.81 19.83 32.05
CA LEU A 18 12.48 21.09 31.71
C LEU A 18 12.99 21.19 30.25
N VAL A 19 12.37 20.46 29.31
CA VAL A 19 12.69 20.55 27.86
C VAL A 19 11.47 20.82 26.96
N LEU A 20 10.25 20.92 27.50
CA LEU A 20 9.03 21.16 26.72
C LEU A 20 8.45 22.56 26.94
N GLY A 21 9.22 23.58 26.59
CA GLY A 21 8.78 24.97 26.66
C GLY A 21 9.29 25.79 25.48
N GLY A 22 8.58 25.72 24.34
CA GLY A 22 8.67 26.77 23.33
C GLY A 22 8.64 26.32 21.88
N VAL A 23 7.47 25.92 21.36
CA VAL A 23 7.08 26.18 19.95
C VAL A 23 5.55 26.29 19.87
N CYS A 24 5.01 27.47 20.16
CA CYS A 24 3.64 27.85 19.77
C CYS A 24 3.63 29.34 19.39
N ALA A 25 3.98 29.64 18.14
CA ALA A 25 3.52 30.83 17.39
C ALA A 25 4.08 30.74 15.97
N GLY A 26 3.20 30.49 14.99
CA GLY A 26 3.56 30.50 13.57
C GLY A 26 2.62 29.68 12.71
N LEU A 27 1.40 30.16 12.52
CA LEU A 27 0.61 29.82 11.33
C LEU A 27 1.31 30.47 10.13
N ALA A 28 2.35 29.80 9.62
CA ALA A 28 3.00 30.12 8.37
C ALA A 28 2.67 28.98 7.39
N GLU A 29 2.23 29.38 6.20
CA GLU A 29 1.77 28.56 5.10
C GLU A 29 2.57 27.27 4.92
N ALA A 30 1.86 26.15 4.82
CA ALA A 30 2.41 24.82 4.65
C ALA A 30 3.01 24.65 3.25
N GLN A 31 4.17 25.25 2.99
CA GLN A 31 5.06 24.79 1.91
C GLN A 31 5.39 23.33 2.22
N SER A 32 5.10 22.44 1.26
CA SER A 32 5.38 21.01 1.42
C SER A 32 6.87 20.81 1.72
N THR A 33 7.22 19.87 2.62
CA THR A 33 8.62 19.54 2.96
C THR A 33 9.47 19.28 1.72
N TRP A 34 8.84 18.76 0.66
CA TRP A 34 9.42 18.56 -0.67
C TRP A 34 9.93 19.86 -1.32
N GLU A 35 9.16 20.95 -1.29
CA GLU A 35 9.58 22.22 -1.90
C GLU A 35 10.79 22.82 -1.19
N LYS A 36 10.87 22.67 0.14
CA LYS A 36 12.04 23.10 0.93
C LYS A 36 13.28 22.27 0.58
N MET A 37 13.14 20.95 0.45
CA MET A 37 14.23 20.07 0.03
C MET A 37 14.69 20.37 -1.40
N LYS A 38 13.75 20.52 -2.34
CA LYS A 38 14.05 20.88 -3.73
C LYS A 38 14.80 22.21 -3.83
N LEU A 39 14.39 23.19 -3.02
CA LEU A 39 15.08 24.48 -2.92
C LEU A 39 16.53 24.34 -2.41
N GLN A 40 16.76 23.52 -1.38
CA GLN A 40 18.11 23.26 -0.85
C GLN A 40 19.01 22.56 -1.86
N PHE A 41 18.51 21.51 -2.52
CA PHE A 41 19.26 20.77 -3.53
C PHE A 41 19.66 21.66 -4.72
N LEU A 42 18.69 22.40 -5.29
CA LEU A 42 18.95 23.32 -6.39
C LEU A 42 19.91 24.46 -5.99
N THR A 43 19.85 24.92 -4.73
CA THR A 43 20.78 25.91 -4.20
C THR A 43 22.21 25.37 -4.13
N GLN A 44 22.40 24.14 -3.67
CA GLN A 44 23.72 23.53 -3.56
C GLN A 44 24.31 23.20 -4.94
N ALA A 45 23.51 22.66 -5.86
CA ALA A 45 23.94 22.41 -7.24
C ALA A 45 24.29 23.71 -7.98
N CYS A 46 23.49 24.77 -7.80
CA CYS A 46 23.79 26.08 -8.38
C CYS A 46 25.09 26.69 -7.81
N LYS A 47 25.35 26.55 -6.50
CA LYS A 47 26.65 26.94 -5.91
C LYS A 47 27.83 26.17 -6.49
N GLY A 48 27.61 24.94 -6.97
CA GLY A 48 28.60 24.13 -7.67
C GLY A 48 28.85 24.52 -9.13
N GLY A 49 28.18 25.57 -9.64
CA GLY A 49 28.37 26.06 -11.01
C GLY A 49 27.44 25.43 -12.06
N ASP A 50 26.48 24.59 -11.65
CA ASP A 50 25.48 24.03 -12.58
C ASP A 50 24.45 25.10 -13.00
N GLN A 51 24.60 25.59 -14.24
CA GLN A 51 23.72 26.61 -14.83
C GLN A 51 22.26 26.18 -14.94
N ASN A 52 21.98 24.89 -15.19
CA ASN A 52 20.60 24.40 -15.31
C ASN A 52 19.92 24.41 -13.94
N SER A 53 20.63 23.94 -12.91
CA SER A 53 20.16 24.03 -11.52
C SER A 53 19.93 25.49 -11.08
N CYS A 54 20.79 26.43 -11.49
CA CYS A 54 20.58 27.86 -11.23
C CYS A 54 19.32 28.41 -11.93
N GLN A 55 19.06 28.04 -13.18
CA GLN A 55 17.83 28.46 -13.89
C GLN A 55 16.57 27.87 -13.24
N GLN A 56 16.62 26.60 -12.82
CA GLN A 56 15.51 25.97 -12.12
C GLN A 56 15.27 26.58 -10.74
N LEU A 57 16.33 26.93 -10.01
CA LEU A 57 16.25 27.65 -8.74
C LEU A 57 15.57 29.02 -8.92
N ALA A 58 15.92 29.76 -9.97
CA ALA A 58 15.31 31.04 -10.28
C ALA A 58 13.80 30.90 -10.57
N LYS A 59 13.40 29.92 -11.39
CA LYS A 59 11.99 29.63 -11.68
C LYS A 59 11.21 29.21 -10.42
N LEU A 60 11.81 28.37 -9.58
CA LEU A 60 11.17 27.92 -8.34
C LEU A 60 10.97 29.10 -7.36
N LYS A 61 11.97 29.96 -7.20
CA LYS A 61 11.85 31.18 -6.38
C LYS A 61 10.79 32.13 -6.92
N GLN A 62 10.70 32.30 -8.24
CA GLN A 62 9.67 33.13 -8.87
C GLN A 62 8.26 32.58 -8.61
N LYS A 63 8.07 31.26 -8.71
CA LYS A 63 6.79 30.60 -8.41
C LYS A 63 6.38 30.79 -6.94
N LEU A 64 7.32 30.65 -6.01
CA LEU A 64 7.06 30.85 -4.57
C LEU A 64 6.74 32.32 -4.25
N ALA A 65 7.39 33.28 -4.93
CA ALA A 65 7.08 34.70 -4.77
C ALA A 65 5.67 35.07 -5.27
N GLN A 66 5.17 34.40 -6.32
CA GLN A 66 3.81 34.60 -6.84
C GLN A 66 2.72 34.02 -5.93
N GLN A 67 3.03 32.98 -5.15
CA GLN A 67 2.08 32.36 -4.24
C GLN A 67 1.89 33.15 -2.93
N GLY A 68 2.82 34.02 -2.56
CA GLY A 68 2.75 34.83 -1.35
C GLY A 68 2.17 36.24 -1.52
N GLN A 69 1.69 36.61 -2.72
CA GLN A 69 1.03 37.91 -2.90
C GLN A 69 -0.47 37.81 -2.61
N PRO A 70 -1.02 38.55 -1.62
CA PRO A 70 -2.45 38.61 -1.39
C PRO A 70 -3.14 39.21 -2.61
N GLN A 71 -4.06 38.44 -3.18
CA GLN A 71 -4.88 38.84 -4.32
C GLN A 71 -5.72 40.07 -3.93
N PRO A 72 -5.65 41.21 -4.66
CA PRO A 72 -6.43 42.40 -4.32
C PRO A 72 -7.93 42.10 -4.46
N ALA A 73 -8.67 42.40 -3.41
CA ALA A 73 -10.12 42.20 -3.32
C ALA A 73 -10.85 42.94 -4.46
N GLN A 74 -11.67 42.20 -5.22
CA GLN A 74 -12.62 42.78 -6.17
C GLN A 74 -13.75 43.51 -5.44
N PRO A 75 -14.25 44.65 -5.95
CA PRO A 75 -15.35 45.39 -5.33
C PRO A 75 -16.68 44.64 -5.43
N GLN A 76 -17.35 44.44 -4.28
CA GLN A 76 -18.71 43.92 -4.20
C GLN A 76 -19.73 44.95 -4.70
N THR A 77 -20.47 44.60 -5.74
CA THR A 77 -21.71 45.29 -6.15
C THR A 77 -22.86 44.99 -5.20
N ALA A 78 -23.62 46.05 -4.88
CA ALA A 78 -24.71 46.11 -3.91
C ALA A 78 -25.92 45.18 -4.23
N PRO A 79 -26.68 44.75 -3.20
CA PRO A 79 -27.88 43.93 -3.38
C PRO A 79 -29.10 44.78 -3.74
N GLN A 80 -29.80 44.37 -4.80
CA GLN A 80 -31.06 44.94 -5.25
C GLN A 80 -32.22 44.20 -4.56
N ALA A 81 -33.14 44.97 -3.96
CA ALA A 81 -34.30 44.51 -3.22
C ALA A 81 -35.38 43.91 -4.14
N GLN A 82 -36.06 42.85 -3.69
CA GLN A 82 -37.37 42.43 -4.17
C GLN A 82 -38.22 41.80 -3.04
N PRO A 83 -39.56 41.79 -3.19
CA PRO A 83 -40.48 42.03 -2.09
C PRO A 83 -41.15 40.78 -1.53
N SER A 84 -41.62 40.96 -0.29
CA SER A 84 -42.43 40.08 0.54
C SER A 84 -43.73 39.64 -0.13
N VAL A 85 -44.03 38.35 -0.08
CA VAL A 85 -45.40 37.83 -0.23
C VAL A 85 -45.71 36.88 0.92
N SER A 86 -46.77 37.25 1.63
CA SER A 86 -47.42 36.60 2.77
C SER A 86 -48.18 35.33 2.33
N GLY A 87 -48.28 34.32 3.20
CA GLY A 87 -49.37 33.35 3.10
C GLY A 87 -49.18 31.96 3.71
N GLN A 88 -49.83 31.75 4.85
CA GLN A 88 -50.57 30.54 5.27
C GLN A 88 -49.84 29.26 5.76
N GLN A 89 -50.00 29.04 7.08
CA GLN A 89 -50.19 27.74 7.76
C GLN A 89 -51.34 26.91 7.11
N PRO A 90 -51.28 25.56 7.18
CA PRO A 90 -52.01 24.88 8.27
C PRO A 90 -51.30 23.67 8.90
N GLN A 91 -51.76 23.38 10.11
CA GLN A 91 -51.48 22.20 10.95
C GLN A 91 -51.75 20.87 10.23
N GLY A 92 -51.03 19.82 10.65
CA GLY A 92 -51.38 18.44 10.34
C GLY A 92 -50.39 17.42 10.89
N GLN A 93 -50.53 17.07 12.18
CA GLN A 93 -50.08 15.76 12.69
C GLN A 93 -50.94 14.66 12.04
N PRO A 94 -50.34 13.48 11.79
CA PRO A 94 -50.89 12.31 12.48
C PRO A 94 -49.82 11.37 13.03
N THR A 95 -50.11 10.93 14.25
CA THR A 95 -49.63 9.72 14.91
C THR A 95 -49.88 8.48 14.04
N ALA A 96 -48.87 7.63 13.86
CA ALA A 96 -49.03 6.29 13.33
C ALA A 96 -48.59 5.25 14.37
N ASN A 97 -49.59 4.54 14.88
CA ASN A 97 -49.51 3.40 15.78
C ASN A 97 -48.72 2.24 15.18
N LEU A 98 -47.91 1.60 16.03
CA LEU A 98 -47.44 0.23 15.89
C LEU A 98 -48.54 -0.74 16.31
N PRO A 99 -48.90 -1.75 15.50
CA PRO A 99 -49.49 -2.97 16.02
C PRO A 99 -48.44 -4.07 16.13
N ALA A 100 -48.26 -4.56 17.35
CA ALA A 100 -47.71 -5.86 17.64
C ALA A 100 -48.63 -6.94 17.04
N GLY A 101 -48.06 -7.85 16.27
CA GLY A 101 -48.78 -8.95 15.62
C GLY A 101 -47.94 -10.22 15.67
N THR A 102 -48.23 -11.03 16.70
CA THR A 102 -47.80 -12.41 16.90
C THR A 102 -48.32 -13.28 15.75
N ALA A 103 -47.46 -14.02 15.05
CA ALA A 103 -47.90 -15.10 14.18
C ALA A 103 -46.94 -16.31 14.29
N ALA A 104 -47.55 -17.44 14.61
CA ALA A 104 -46.92 -18.70 14.96
C ALA A 104 -46.36 -19.44 13.73
N VAL A 105 -45.27 -20.14 13.98
CA VAL A 105 -44.61 -21.11 13.09
C VAL A 105 -45.37 -22.45 13.16
N PRO A 106 -45.76 -23.06 12.03
CA PRO A 106 -46.01 -24.50 11.95
C PRO A 106 -44.76 -25.28 11.43
N PRO A 107 -44.58 -26.54 11.86
CA PRO A 107 -43.38 -27.36 11.59
C PRO A 107 -43.34 -28.00 10.18
N PRO A 108 -42.17 -28.49 9.74
CA PRO A 108 -41.98 -29.04 8.39
C PRO A 108 -42.42 -30.51 8.28
N SER A 109 -42.93 -30.89 7.12
CA SER A 109 -43.13 -32.28 6.71
C SER A 109 -42.49 -32.53 5.35
N GLY A 110 -41.48 -33.40 5.34
CA GLY A 110 -41.44 -34.60 4.49
C GLY A 110 -41.26 -34.49 2.98
N ALA A 111 -40.06 -34.91 2.56
CA ALA A 111 -39.79 -35.95 1.56
C ALA A 111 -39.85 -35.66 0.03
N GLU A 112 -38.72 -36.05 -0.59
CA GLU A 112 -38.54 -36.74 -1.88
C GLU A 112 -38.83 -36.02 -3.21
N GLY A 113 -37.79 -35.98 -4.05
CA GLY A 113 -37.91 -35.69 -5.49
C GLY A 113 -36.62 -35.22 -6.17
N ALA A 114 -35.67 -36.13 -6.41
CA ALA A 114 -34.76 -36.04 -7.57
C ALA A 114 -35.56 -36.48 -8.82
N PRO A 115 -35.29 -36.01 -10.07
CA PRO A 115 -33.98 -36.16 -10.72
C PRO A 115 -33.58 -35.06 -11.76
N ALA A 116 -32.42 -35.31 -12.38
CA ALA A 116 -31.99 -34.94 -13.74
C ALA A 116 -31.25 -33.61 -14.00
N GLN A 117 -29.92 -33.75 -14.08
CA GLN A 117 -29.07 -33.43 -15.25
C GLN A 117 -29.47 -32.26 -16.16
N SER A 118 -28.62 -31.23 -16.16
CA SER A 118 -28.16 -30.59 -17.41
C SER A 118 -26.78 -29.96 -17.17
N ALA A 119 -25.75 -30.69 -17.62
CA ALA A 119 -24.41 -30.19 -17.76
C ALA A 119 -24.39 -29.18 -18.92
N GLY A 120 -24.06 -27.92 -18.62
CA GLY A 120 -23.63 -26.95 -19.61
C GLY A 120 -22.11 -26.86 -19.56
N GLU A 121 -21.45 -27.47 -20.53
CA GLU A 121 -20.04 -27.17 -20.85
C GLU A 121 -19.93 -25.72 -21.33
N PRO A 122 -19.05 -24.87 -20.76
CA PRO A 122 -18.57 -23.71 -21.47
C PRO A 122 -17.45 -24.13 -22.43
N ALA A 123 -17.57 -23.62 -23.66
CA ALA A 123 -16.72 -23.91 -24.80
C ALA A 123 -15.22 -23.77 -24.51
N GLY A 124 -14.47 -24.80 -24.88
CA GLY A 124 -13.02 -24.83 -24.86
C GLY A 124 -12.42 -23.85 -25.86
N GLY A 125 -12.01 -22.68 -25.36
CA GLY A 125 -10.86 -21.99 -25.91
C GLY A 125 -9.62 -22.80 -25.53
N SER A 126 -8.81 -23.22 -26.50
CA SER A 126 -7.52 -23.84 -26.27
C SER A 126 -6.61 -22.85 -25.53
N GLN A 127 -6.65 -22.89 -24.20
CA GLN A 127 -5.68 -22.23 -23.35
C GLN A 127 -4.35 -22.94 -23.55
N GLU A 128 -3.46 -22.29 -24.30
CA GLU A 128 -2.07 -22.70 -24.44
C GLU A 128 -1.47 -22.80 -23.04
N ALA A 129 -0.94 -23.97 -22.69
CA ALA A 129 -0.36 -24.21 -21.37
C ALA A 129 0.75 -23.17 -21.13
N TRP A 130 0.57 -22.32 -20.13
CA TRP A 130 1.56 -21.30 -19.79
C TRP A 130 2.90 -21.98 -19.45
N ALA A 131 3.92 -21.74 -20.27
CA ALA A 131 5.28 -22.15 -19.97
C ALA A 131 5.98 -21.00 -19.22
N PRO A 132 6.69 -21.27 -18.11
CA PRO A 132 7.47 -20.24 -17.46
C PRO A 132 8.51 -19.67 -18.43
N PRO A 133 8.80 -18.36 -18.40
CA PRO A 133 9.83 -17.78 -19.23
C PRO A 133 11.16 -18.49 -18.93
N ASN A 134 11.81 -19.04 -19.96
CA ASN A 134 13.16 -19.59 -19.85
C ASN A 134 14.10 -18.53 -19.23
N ALA A 135 15.07 -18.95 -18.42
CA ALA A 135 16.03 -18.04 -17.80
C ALA A 135 16.82 -17.20 -18.83
N ASP A 136 16.93 -17.68 -20.08
CA ASP A 136 17.55 -16.99 -21.21
C ASP A 136 16.52 -16.30 -22.14
N ALA A 137 15.22 -16.42 -21.87
CA ALA A 137 14.21 -15.73 -22.63
C ALA A 137 14.29 -14.23 -22.33
N THR A 138 14.52 -13.45 -23.37
CA THR A 138 14.31 -11.99 -23.32
C THR A 138 12.91 -11.75 -22.78
N PRO A 139 12.72 -10.91 -21.75
CA PRO A 139 11.41 -10.70 -21.14
C PRO A 139 10.42 -10.35 -22.24
N SER A 140 9.48 -11.26 -22.48
CA SER A 140 8.48 -11.11 -23.53
C SER A 140 7.74 -9.81 -23.26
N LYS A 141 7.74 -8.92 -24.25
CA LYS A 141 7.00 -7.66 -24.21
C LYS A 141 5.56 -7.96 -23.73
N PRO A 142 5.00 -7.20 -22.78
CA PRO A 142 3.68 -7.47 -22.23
C PRO A 142 2.65 -7.69 -23.35
N ALA A 143 1.81 -8.72 -23.19
CA ALA A 143 0.73 -9.04 -24.11
C ALA A 143 -0.35 -7.94 -24.04
N GLY A 144 -0.13 -6.84 -24.76
CA GLY A 144 -1.04 -5.70 -24.83
C GLY A 144 -0.78 -4.59 -23.79
N PRO A 145 -1.57 -3.50 -23.85
CA PRO A 145 -1.49 -2.42 -22.88
C PRO A 145 -1.89 -2.94 -21.50
N PHE A 146 -1.00 -2.77 -20.53
CA PHE A 146 -1.24 -3.10 -19.13
C PHE A 146 -2.34 -2.20 -18.56
N ASP A 147 -3.42 -2.81 -18.07
CA ASP A 147 -4.56 -2.14 -17.46
C ASP A 147 -4.64 -2.55 -15.96
N PRO A 148 -4.18 -1.70 -15.04
CA PRO A 148 -4.22 -1.96 -13.59
C PRO A 148 -5.60 -2.37 -13.09
N MET A 149 -6.67 -1.86 -13.72
CA MET A 149 -8.04 -2.08 -13.25
C MET A 149 -8.53 -3.52 -13.45
N ARG A 150 -7.83 -4.32 -14.26
CA ARG A 150 -8.15 -5.74 -14.46
C ARG A 150 -7.49 -6.63 -13.41
N LEU A 151 -6.44 -6.15 -12.75
CA LEU A 151 -5.82 -6.86 -11.66
C LEU A 151 -6.73 -6.86 -10.43
N PRO A 152 -6.61 -7.85 -9.52
CA PRO A 152 -7.29 -7.79 -8.22
C PRO A 152 -6.96 -6.50 -7.47
N ASP A 153 -7.83 -6.12 -6.54
CA ASP A 153 -7.66 -4.93 -5.71
C ASP A 153 -7.75 -5.26 -4.22
N ILE A 154 -7.20 -4.37 -3.39
CA ILE A 154 -7.53 -4.28 -1.97
C ILE A 154 -8.02 -2.85 -1.70
N GLN A 155 -9.26 -2.73 -1.22
CA GLN A 155 -9.91 -1.44 -0.95
C GLN A 155 -9.93 -0.49 -2.18
N GLY A 156 -10.04 -1.07 -3.40
CA GLY A 156 -10.03 -0.31 -4.65
C GLY A 156 -8.65 0.15 -5.11
N ILE A 157 -7.56 -0.29 -4.46
CA ILE A 157 -6.18 -0.04 -4.89
C ILE A 157 -5.67 -1.29 -5.60
N HIS A 158 -5.14 -1.09 -6.81
CA HIS A 158 -4.64 -2.15 -7.67
C HIS A 158 -3.12 -2.01 -7.86
N PRO A 159 -2.38 -3.12 -8.04
CA PRO A 159 -1.02 -3.05 -8.53
C PRO A 159 -0.96 -2.32 -9.87
N GLY A 160 0.10 -1.54 -10.08
CA GLY A 160 0.29 -0.72 -11.27
C GLY A 160 -0.35 0.66 -11.24
N MET A 161 -1.22 0.97 -10.28
CA MET A 161 -1.71 2.33 -10.01
C MET A 161 -0.54 3.26 -9.70
N THR A 162 -0.64 4.54 -10.08
CA THR A 162 0.37 5.53 -9.69
C THR A 162 0.21 5.91 -8.21
N VAL A 163 1.27 6.44 -7.61
CA VAL A 163 1.23 6.98 -6.23
C VAL A 163 0.12 8.04 -6.08
N GLU A 164 -0.10 8.89 -7.08
CA GLU A 164 -1.17 9.90 -7.05
C GLU A 164 -2.56 9.27 -7.06
N GLN A 165 -2.79 8.25 -7.91
CA GLN A 165 -4.06 7.52 -7.97
C GLN A 165 -4.35 6.82 -6.64
N ALA A 166 -3.37 6.11 -6.09
CA ALA A 166 -3.50 5.46 -4.79
C ALA A 166 -3.77 6.47 -3.67
N THR A 167 -3.11 7.63 -3.69
CA THR A 167 -3.33 8.73 -2.73
C THR A 167 -4.77 9.26 -2.78
N GLN A 168 -5.37 9.35 -3.98
CA GLN A 168 -6.78 9.73 -4.11
C GLN A 168 -7.74 8.70 -3.50
N VAL A 169 -7.45 7.41 -3.66
CA VAL A 169 -8.24 6.33 -3.03
C VAL A 169 -8.08 6.39 -1.51
N LEU A 170 -6.85 6.49 -1.01
CA LEU A 170 -6.54 6.61 0.43
C LEU A 170 -7.22 7.82 1.08
N THR A 171 -7.27 8.97 0.41
CA THR A 171 -7.93 10.19 0.93
C THR A 171 -9.43 9.98 1.11
N LYS A 172 -10.06 9.15 0.27
CA LYS A 172 -11.49 8.79 0.40
C LYS A 172 -11.71 7.74 1.49
N LEU A 173 -10.81 6.77 1.63
CA LEU A 173 -10.89 5.71 2.65
C LEU A 173 -10.66 6.24 4.07
N ALA A 174 -9.75 7.21 4.21
CA ALA A 174 -9.34 7.76 5.50
C ALA A 174 -9.35 9.30 5.46
N PRO A 175 -10.53 9.94 5.37
CA PRO A 175 -10.63 11.39 5.25
C PRO A 175 -10.04 12.09 6.50
N GLY A 176 -9.21 13.11 6.26
CA GLY A 176 -8.54 13.87 7.32
C GLY A 176 -7.24 13.22 7.84
N THR A 177 -6.95 11.97 7.45
CA THR A 177 -5.67 11.33 7.78
C THR A 177 -4.55 11.98 6.95
N ARG A 178 -3.45 12.33 7.63
CA ARG A 178 -2.26 12.81 6.96
C ARG A 178 -1.54 11.63 6.32
N LEU A 179 -1.53 11.60 4.99
CA LEU A 179 -0.78 10.61 4.21
C LEU A 179 0.69 11.05 4.13
N ILE A 180 1.58 10.26 4.73
CA ILE A 180 3.03 10.51 4.69
C ILE A 180 3.68 9.34 3.96
N TRP A 181 3.97 9.55 2.68
CA TRP A 181 4.85 8.67 1.94
C TRP A 181 6.27 8.78 2.51
N GLN A 182 6.80 7.65 2.98
CA GLN A 182 8.17 7.54 3.41
C GLN A 182 9.07 7.72 2.19
N ASN A 183 9.96 8.69 2.28
CA ASN A 183 10.95 8.97 1.26
C ASN A 183 12.31 8.47 1.76
N ALA A 184 12.90 7.50 1.07
CA ALA A 184 14.26 7.08 1.34
C ALA A 184 15.21 7.81 0.39
N PRO A 185 16.38 8.30 0.87
CA PRO A 185 17.43 8.71 -0.03
C PRO A 185 17.89 7.47 -0.80
N VAL A 186 17.89 7.58 -2.12
CA VAL A 186 18.46 6.56 -2.98
C VAL A 186 19.97 6.80 -2.98
N THR A 187 20.67 6.06 -2.13
CA THR A 187 22.12 6.14 -2.00
C THR A 187 22.79 5.09 -2.86
N ILE A 188 23.89 5.50 -3.47
CA ILE A 188 24.83 4.58 -4.07
C ILE A 188 25.54 3.82 -2.93
N PRO A 189 25.44 2.47 -2.86
CA PRO A 189 25.96 1.69 -1.72
C PRO A 189 27.45 1.87 -1.45
N THR A 190 28.24 2.23 -2.48
CA THR A 190 29.70 2.32 -2.41
C THR A 190 30.25 3.72 -2.17
N SER A 191 29.44 4.77 -2.32
CA SER A 191 29.93 6.15 -2.29
C SER A 191 29.19 7.05 -1.29
N ASN A 192 28.11 6.57 -0.67
CA ASN A 192 27.18 7.39 0.14
C ASN A 192 26.62 8.61 -0.63
N ILE A 193 26.74 8.63 -1.96
CA ILE A 193 26.17 9.70 -2.79
C ILE A 193 24.67 9.45 -2.91
N VAL A 194 23.89 10.43 -2.46
CA VAL A 194 22.44 10.46 -2.65
C VAL A 194 22.17 10.90 -4.09
N VAL A 195 21.61 10.02 -4.90
CA VAL A 195 21.28 10.28 -6.32
C VAL A 195 19.82 10.64 -6.54
N GLY A 196 18.98 10.46 -5.53
CA GLY A 196 17.56 10.79 -5.58
C GLY A 196 16.88 10.53 -4.24
N HIS A 197 15.58 10.79 -4.20
CA HIS A 197 14.68 10.31 -3.16
C HIS A 197 13.53 9.60 -3.85
N ALA A 198 13.02 8.53 -3.26
CA ALA A 198 11.89 7.77 -3.78
C ALA A 198 10.84 7.64 -2.69
N ALA A 199 9.58 7.93 -3.02
CA ALA A 199 8.46 7.54 -2.19
C ALA A 199 8.32 6.03 -2.34
N TRP A 200 8.61 5.27 -1.29
CA TRP A 200 8.68 3.81 -1.41
C TRP A 200 7.62 3.10 -0.60
N MET A 201 7.11 3.72 0.47
CA MET A 201 6.09 3.12 1.34
C MET A 201 5.16 4.17 1.94
N VAL A 202 3.88 3.83 2.10
CA VAL A 202 2.95 4.55 2.98
C VAL A 202 2.19 3.57 3.85
N THR A 203 2.07 3.89 5.13
CA THR A 203 1.18 3.20 6.07
C THR A 203 0.06 4.13 6.46
N VAL A 204 -1.17 3.68 6.28
CA VAL A 204 -2.39 4.39 6.66
C VAL A 204 -3.14 3.55 7.67
N GLN A 205 -3.26 4.07 8.88
CA GLN A 205 -4.10 3.50 9.92
C GLN A 205 -5.39 4.31 9.99
N TYR A 206 -6.54 3.65 9.91
CA TYR A 206 -7.85 4.28 9.88
C TYR A 206 -8.89 3.40 10.57
N ASP A 207 -10.06 3.98 10.83
CA ASP A 207 -11.14 3.34 11.59
C ASP A 207 -10.65 2.90 12.97
N TYR A 208 -10.74 3.77 13.98
CA TYR A 208 -10.15 3.51 15.29
C TYR A 208 -11.16 3.63 16.40
N ILE A 209 -10.90 2.88 17.46
CA ILE A 209 -11.61 2.99 18.74
C ILE A 209 -10.70 3.76 19.70
N GLU A 210 -11.21 4.80 20.35
CA GLU A 210 -10.50 5.45 21.44
C GLU A 210 -10.60 4.57 22.69
N VAL A 211 -9.47 4.08 23.16
CA VAL A 211 -9.37 3.42 24.46
C VAL A 211 -8.98 4.45 25.52
N GLY A 212 -9.31 4.16 26.78
CA GLY A 212 -9.08 5.08 27.90
C GLY A 212 -7.66 5.67 27.89
N GLY A 213 -7.55 6.98 28.14
CA GLY A 213 -6.28 7.71 28.06
C GLY A 213 -5.93 8.25 26.67
N GLY A 214 -6.90 8.30 25.74
CA GLY A 214 -6.74 8.92 24.42
C GLY A 214 -5.89 8.12 23.43
N GLN A 215 -5.62 6.85 23.74
CA GLN A 215 -4.95 5.94 22.83
C GLN A 215 -5.93 5.49 21.75
N LYS A 216 -5.48 5.46 20.50
CA LYS A 216 -6.29 5.00 19.36
C LYS A 216 -5.88 3.58 19.04
N ASN A 217 -6.85 2.67 19.07
CA ASN A 217 -6.66 1.29 18.60
C ASN A 217 -7.29 1.17 17.22
N TYR A 218 -6.45 1.06 16.19
CA TYR A 218 -6.89 1.05 14.80
C TYR A 218 -7.39 -0.33 14.40
N THR A 219 -8.60 -0.39 13.85
CA THR A 219 -9.19 -1.60 13.30
C THR A 219 -8.67 -1.89 11.91
N HIS A 220 -8.21 -0.89 11.16
CA HIS A 220 -7.66 -1.07 9.82
C HIS A 220 -6.29 -0.43 9.64
N GLU A 221 -5.38 -1.18 9.02
CA GLU A 221 -4.07 -0.72 8.58
C GLU A 221 -3.85 -1.12 7.12
N LEU A 222 -3.47 -0.16 6.29
CA LEU A 222 -3.11 -0.37 4.90
C LEU A 222 -1.67 0.08 4.67
N ASN A 223 -0.86 -0.81 4.10
CA ASN A 223 0.54 -0.60 3.75
C ASN A 223 0.66 -0.69 2.22
N LEU A 224 1.15 0.37 1.58
CA LEU A 224 1.40 0.36 0.13
C LEU A 224 2.88 0.56 -0.12
N ASP A 225 3.43 -0.19 -1.07
CA ASP A 225 4.79 0.00 -1.55
C ASP A 225 4.80 0.34 -3.03
N ALA A 226 5.65 1.32 -3.36
CA ALA A 226 5.80 1.84 -4.70
C ALA A 226 7.15 1.45 -5.33
N THR A 227 7.17 1.37 -6.65
CA THR A 227 8.37 1.12 -7.45
C THR A 227 9.30 2.34 -7.38
N TRP A 228 10.59 2.10 -7.56
CA TRP A 228 11.59 3.13 -7.41
C TRP A 228 11.84 3.87 -8.75
N PRO A 229 12.40 5.09 -8.71
CA PRO A 229 12.91 5.79 -9.88
C PRO A 229 13.91 4.93 -10.67
N PRO A 230 14.13 5.22 -11.97
CA PRO A 230 13.75 6.42 -12.70
C PRO A 230 12.35 6.39 -13.32
N SER A 231 11.69 5.23 -13.31
CA SER A 231 10.34 5.08 -13.85
C SER A 231 9.32 5.86 -13.02
N GLN A 232 8.11 5.98 -13.57
CA GLN A 232 6.97 6.48 -12.80
C GLN A 232 6.71 5.57 -11.59
N GLU A 233 6.63 6.14 -10.40
CA GLU A 233 6.34 5.42 -9.16
C GLU A 233 4.93 4.80 -9.24
N ARG A 234 4.88 3.47 -9.16
CA ARG A 234 3.66 2.66 -9.25
C ARG A 234 3.56 1.73 -8.06
N ILE A 235 2.36 1.49 -7.58
CA ILE A 235 2.11 0.53 -6.50
C ILE A 235 2.41 -0.86 -7.00
N TRP A 236 3.29 -1.60 -6.32
CA TRP A 236 3.57 -3.01 -6.66
C TRP A 236 3.19 -3.97 -5.53
N HIS A 237 3.03 -3.47 -4.31
CA HIS A 237 2.60 -4.27 -3.16
C HIS A 237 1.62 -3.50 -2.28
N ILE A 238 0.61 -4.22 -1.79
CA ILE A 238 -0.52 -3.72 -1.01
C ILE A 238 -0.77 -4.72 0.11
N GLY A 239 -0.53 -4.32 1.35
CA GLY A 239 -0.85 -5.09 2.55
C GLY A 239 -2.02 -4.46 3.28
N PHE A 240 -3.02 -5.24 3.64
CA PHE A 240 -4.14 -4.82 4.48
C PHE A 240 -4.20 -5.71 5.71
N LYS A 241 -4.32 -5.08 6.87
CA LYS A 241 -4.55 -5.74 8.15
C LYS A 241 -5.82 -5.19 8.75
N ALA A 242 -6.77 -6.08 9.03
CA ALA A 242 -7.94 -5.77 9.82
C ALA A 242 -7.79 -6.41 11.20
N GLN A 243 -8.08 -5.63 12.25
CA GLN A 243 -8.04 -6.01 13.65
C GLN A 243 -9.40 -5.72 14.30
N ILE A 244 -9.70 -6.45 15.37
CA ILE A 244 -10.89 -6.30 16.22
C ILE A 244 -12.19 -6.43 15.41
N GLN A 245 -12.20 -7.34 14.44
CA GLN A 245 -13.33 -7.49 13.52
C GLN A 245 -14.43 -8.40 14.10
N HIS A 246 -14.05 -9.35 14.96
CA HIS A 246 -14.94 -10.41 15.48
C HIS A 246 -15.79 -11.06 14.36
N ILE A 247 -15.16 -11.34 13.22
CA ILE A 247 -15.84 -11.90 12.04
C ILE A 247 -15.73 -13.43 12.07
N ASN A 248 -16.82 -14.12 11.75
CA ASN A 248 -16.78 -15.57 11.55
C ASN A 248 -15.90 -15.95 10.35
N ARG A 249 -14.98 -16.89 10.54
CA ARG A 249 -14.00 -17.36 9.54
C ARG A 249 -14.66 -17.79 8.23
N ALA A 250 -15.74 -18.58 8.29
CA ALA A 250 -16.41 -19.07 7.09
C ALA A 250 -17.03 -17.93 6.28
N VAL A 251 -17.57 -16.90 6.95
CA VAL A 251 -18.08 -15.68 6.29
C VAL A 251 -16.94 -14.94 5.57
N LEU A 252 -15.79 -14.75 6.23
CA LEU A 252 -14.65 -14.08 5.62
C LEU A 252 -14.07 -14.87 4.43
N VAL A 253 -13.87 -16.17 4.58
CA VAL A 253 -13.37 -17.06 3.51
C VAL A 253 -14.33 -17.03 2.32
N SER A 254 -15.64 -17.10 2.56
CA SER A 254 -16.66 -17.00 1.51
C SER A 254 -16.63 -15.64 0.81
N ALA A 255 -16.50 -14.54 1.55
CA ALA A 255 -16.39 -13.20 0.98
C ALA A 255 -15.14 -13.04 0.10
N LEU A 256 -14.00 -13.58 0.52
CA LEU A 256 -12.76 -13.57 -0.26
C LEU A 256 -12.89 -14.40 -1.54
N ARG A 257 -13.50 -15.59 -1.47
CA ARG A 257 -13.78 -16.41 -2.66
C ARG A 257 -14.76 -15.74 -3.62
N LYS A 258 -15.75 -15.00 -3.10
CA LYS A 258 -16.65 -14.19 -3.92
C LYS A 258 -15.91 -13.06 -4.63
N LYS A 259 -14.91 -12.45 -3.98
CA LYS A 259 -14.13 -11.35 -4.54
C LYS A 259 -13.08 -11.80 -5.56
N TYR A 260 -12.27 -12.80 -5.21
CA TYR A 260 -11.10 -13.22 -6.01
C TYR A 260 -11.30 -14.53 -6.77
N GLY A 261 -12.45 -15.18 -6.62
CA GLY A 261 -12.71 -16.51 -7.17
C GLY A 261 -12.17 -17.64 -6.28
N LYS A 262 -12.19 -18.86 -6.80
CA LYS A 262 -11.63 -20.03 -6.10
C LYS A 262 -10.11 -19.89 -5.96
N GLU A 263 -9.61 -20.05 -4.75
CA GLU A 263 -8.17 -20.06 -4.46
C GLU A 263 -7.47 -21.21 -5.18
N LEU A 264 -6.18 -21.02 -5.48
CA LEU A 264 -5.30 -22.06 -5.98
C LEU A 264 -4.94 -23.05 -4.86
N PHE A 265 -4.69 -22.52 -3.66
CA PHE A 265 -4.32 -23.30 -2.48
C PHE A 265 -4.98 -22.75 -1.23
N ALA A 266 -5.42 -23.68 -0.39
CA ALA A 266 -5.82 -23.43 0.98
C ALA A 266 -4.96 -24.30 1.90
N THR A 267 -4.34 -23.69 2.91
CA THR A 267 -3.50 -24.42 3.88
C THR A 267 -3.85 -24.07 5.32
N ASP A 268 -3.54 -24.97 6.24
CA ASP A 268 -3.50 -24.67 7.68
C ASP A 268 -2.26 -23.85 8.05
N TYR A 269 -2.12 -23.53 9.34
CA TYR A 269 -1.00 -22.75 9.87
C TYR A 269 0.36 -23.46 9.71
N GLN A 270 0.36 -24.79 9.60
CA GLN A 270 1.54 -25.61 9.33
C GLN A 270 1.85 -25.73 7.83
N GLY A 271 1.06 -25.07 6.98
CA GLY A 271 1.21 -25.11 5.54
C GLY A 271 0.71 -26.41 4.88
N GLN A 272 -0.02 -27.24 5.61
CA GLN A 272 -0.61 -28.45 5.06
C GLN A 272 -1.88 -28.11 4.27
N PRO A 273 -2.11 -28.70 3.09
CA PRO A 273 -3.34 -28.52 2.35
C PRO A 273 -4.56 -28.88 3.19
N VAL A 274 -5.58 -28.03 3.18
CA VAL A 274 -6.85 -28.28 3.87
C VAL A 274 -8.03 -27.98 2.97
N ASN A 275 -9.09 -28.78 3.10
CA ASN A 275 -10.35 -28.61 2.37
C ASN A 275 -11.49 -28.10 3.24
N ASP A 276 -11.31 -28.09 4.56
CA ASP A 276 -12.31 -27.62 5.52
C ASP A 276 -11.99 -26.18 5.92
N ASP A 277 -12.92 -25.27 5.60
CA ASP A 277 -12.80 -23.83 5.83
C ASP A 277 -12.52 -23.47 7.28
N ARG A 278 -12.90 -24.34 8.23
CA ARG A 278 -12.64 -24.13 9.65
C ARG A 278 -11.15 -24.17 9.98
N PHE A 279 -10.34 -24.89 9.21
CA PHE A 279 -8.90 -25.05 9.46
C PHE A 279 -8.02 -24.23 8.52
N ILE A 280 -8.61 -23.45 7.60
CA ILE A 280 -7.86 -22.60 6.68
C ILE A 280 -7.19 -21.47 7.45
N SER A 281 -5.86 -21.39 7.37
CA SER A 281 -5.05 -20.26 7.84
C SER A 281 -4.46 -19.45 6.70
N HIS A 282 -4.29 -20.04 5.51
CA HIS A 282 -3.80 -19.32 4.34
C HIS A 282 -4.62 -19.64 3.09
N LEU A 283 -4.90 -18.62 2.30
CA LEU A 283 -5.50 -18.74 0.96
C LEU A 283 -4.59 -18.04 -0.05
N TRP A 284 -4.37 -18.67 -1.19
CA TRP A 284 -3.50 -18.15 -2.25
C TRP A 284 -4.23 -18.07 -3.59
N TRP A 285 -4.11 -16.93 -4.25
CA TRP A 285 -4.49 -16.74 -5.65
C TRP A 285 -3.30 -16.23 -6.44
N ALA A 286 -3.18 -16.67 -7.69
CA ALA A 286 -2.18 -16.18 -8.63
C ALA A 286 -2.86 -15.89 -9.97
N PHE A 287 -2.48 -14.74 -10.53
CA PHE A 287 -3.01 -14.17 -11.74
C PHE A 287 -1.85 -13.84 -12.70
N ASP A 288 -2.16 -13.79 -13.99
CA ASP A 288 -1.29 -13.15 -14.97
C ASP A 288 -1.36 -11.61 -14.85
N GLU A 289 -0.54 -10.89 -15.61
CA GLU A 289 -0.53 -9.42 -15.63
C GLU A 289 -1.78 -8.81 -16.31
N GLN A 290 -2.66 -9.65 -16.85
CA GLN A 290 -3.94 -9.26 -17.44
C GLN A 290 -5.10 -9.49 -16.45
N GLY A 291 -4.84 -10.07 -15.27
CA GLY A 291 -5.82 -10.35 -14.22
C GLY A 291 -6.52 -11.70 -14.36
N HIS A 292 -6.12 -12.56 -15.30
CA HIS A 292 -6.70 -13.89 -15.41
C HIS A 292 -6.06 -14.85 -14.40
N PRO A 293 -6.83 -15.76 -13.78
CA PRO A 293 -6.28 -16.80 -12.94
C PRO A 293 -5.24 -17.64 -13.70
N LYS A 294 -4.09 -17.90 -13.07
CA LYS A 294 -3.00 -18.65 -13.69
C LYS A 294 -3.35 -20.14 -13.81
N SER A 295 -3.15 -20.71 -15.00
CA SER A 295 -3.35 -22.13 -15.31
C SER A 295 -2.15 -22.70 -16.10
N PRO A 296 -1.59 -23.87 -15.73
CA PRO A 296 -1.96 -24.68 -14.55
C PRO A 296 -1.60 -23.96 -13.25
N ALA A 297 -2.24 -24.38 -12.15
CA ALA A 297 -1.90 -23.87 -10.82
C ALA A 297 -0.41 -24.13 -10.52
N PRO A 298 0.33 -23.16 -9.97
CA PRO A 298 1.70 -23.35 -9.45
C PRO A 298 1.81 -24.54 -8.51
N ALA A 299 2.94 -25.24 -8.43
CA ALA A 299 3.10 -26.27 -7.40
C ALA A 299 3.30 -25.62 -6.01
N LEU A 300 2.74 -26.18 -4.94
CA LEU A 300 3.04 -25.70 -3.59
C LEU A 300 4.43 -26.21 -3.18
N VAL A 301 5.37 -25.30 -2.91
CA VAL A 301 6.70 -25.62 -2.39
C VAL A 301 6.92 -24.74 -1.17
N ASN A 302 7.32 -25.32 -0.03
CA ASN A 302 7.48 -24.59 1.23
C ASN A 302 6.26 -23.72 1.60
N SER A 303 5.05 -24.27 1.42
CA SER A 303 3.78 -23.60 1.74
C SER A 303 3.48 -22.35 0.91
N ALA A 304 4.17 -22.18 -0.23
CA ALA A 304 3.96 -21.06 -1.14
C ALA A 304 3.92 -21.49 -2.62
N PRO A 305 3.21 -20.77 -3.50
CA PRO A 305 3.17 -21.09 -4.93
C PRO A 305 4.57 -21.02 -5.57
N ASN A 306 5.03 -22.12 -6.15
CA ASN A 306 6.38 -22.34 -6.69
C ASN A 306 7.53 -22.02 -5.72
N GLY A 307 7.28 -22.04 -4.41
CA GLY A 307 8.30 -21.70 -3.40
C GLY A 307 8.52 -20.19 -3.25
N CYS A 308 7.64 -19.39 -3.83
CA CYS A 308 7.71 -17.94 -3.83
C CYS A 308 6.83 -17.41 -2.70
N PRO A 309 7.41 -17.08 -1.52
CA PRO A 309 6.61 -16.55 -0.43
C PRO A 309 6.00 -15.20 -0.84
N ALA A 310 4.89 -14.86 -0.21
CA ALA A 310 4.37 -13.48 -0.27
C ALA A 310 5.50 -12.53 0.16
N PRO A 311 5.64 -11.36 -0.47
CA PRO A 311 6.57 -10.35 0.01
C PRO A 311 6.26 -10.07 1.47
N GLY A 312 7.23 -10.31 2.35
CA GLY A 312 7.09 -9.90 3.73
C GLY A 312 7.00 -8.38 3.80
N PRO A 313 6.31 -7.79 4.79
CA PRO A 313 6.48 -6.38 5.09
C PRO A 313 7.97 -6.15 5.35
N TYR A 314 8.58 -5.29 4.53
CA TYR A 314 10.00 -4.99 4.48
C TYR A 314 10.76 -5.33 5.78
N ARG A 315 11.59 -6.38 5.77
CA ARG A 315 12.68 -6.48 6.74
C ARG A 315 13.70 -5.40 6.36
N ASN A 316 13.89 -4.43 7.26
CA ASN A 316 15.02 -3.48 7.25
C ASN A 316 15.08 -2.42 6.13
N GLY A 317 13.96 -2.08 5.48
CA GLY A 317 13.92 -0.95 4.53
C GLY A 317 14.74 -1.16 3.24
N ARG A 318 15.06 -2.41 2.89
CA ARG A 318 15.66 -2.76 1.61
C ARG A 318 14.61 -3.26 0.63
N PRO A 319 14.65 -2.84 -0.65
CA PRO A 319 13.70 -3.28 -1.66
C PRO A 319 13.71 -4.81 -1.82
N TYR A 320 12.52 -5.36 -2.09
CA TYR A 320 12.32 -6.76 -2.47
C TYR A 320 13.23 -7.07 -3.67
N GLY A 321 14.33 -7.79 -3.42
CA GLY A 321 15.36 -8.10 -4.43
C GLY A 321 16.81 -7.93 -3.96
N ASP A 322 17.06 -7.12 -2.92
CA ASP A 322 18.45 -6.83 -2.47
C ASP A 322 18.97 -7.79 -1.38
N GLU A 323 18.08 -8.41 -0.59
CA GLU A 323 18.49 -9.17 0.61
C GLU A 323 18.83 -10.65 0.39
N ASP A 324 18.64 -11.22 -0.81
CA ASP A 324 19.01 -12.61 -1.03
C ASP A 324 19.71 -12.86 -2.36
N LYS A 325 21.06 -12.81 -2.31
CA LYS A 325 21.90 -13.46 -3.32
C LYS A 325 21.78 -14.98 -3.26
N THR A 326 21.20 -15.54 -2.19
CA THR A 326 20.82 -16.96 -2.13
C THR A 326 19.56 -17.20 -2.96
N ALA A 327 19.21 -18.46 -3.23
CA ALA A 327 18.41 -18.95 -4.36
C ALA A 327 16.96 -18.43 -4.56
N SER A 328 16.51 -17.39 -3.85
CA SER A 328 15.11 -16.96 -3.74
C SER A 328 14.75 -15.66 -4.48
N SER A 329 15.70 -14.98 -5.15
CA SER A 329 15.34 -13.80 -5.95
C SER A 329 14.33 -14.17 -7.06
N PRO A 330 13.17 -13.49 -7.16
CA PRO A 330 12.16 -13.77 -8.19
C PRO A 330 12.72 -13.68 -9.61
N ALA A 331 13.75 -12.86 -9.82
CA ALA A 331 14.46 -12.76 -11.09
C ALA A 331 15.18 -14.06 -11.49
N LYS A 332 15.54 -14.92 -10.53
CA LYS A 332 16.18 -16.23 -10.75
C LYS A 332 15.18 -17.38 -10.77
N ASN A 333 13.95 -17.17 -10.29
CA ASN A 333 12.91 -18.18 -10.26
C ASN A 333 11.73 -17.72 -11.13
N PRO A 334 11.69 -18.06 -12.44
CA PRO A 334 10.60 -17.67 -13.32
C PRO A 334 9.22 -18.20 -12.86
N GLY A 335 9.20 -19.20 -11.98
CA GLY A 335 8.00 -19.65 -11.28
C GLY A 335 7.36 -18.59 -10.38
N CYS A 336 8.10 -17.55 -9.98
CA CYS A 336 7.64 -16.43 -9.14
C CYS A 336 7.07 -15.23 -9.92
N MET A 337 7.02 -15.31 -11.25
CA MET A 337 6.52 -14.22 -12.09
C MET A 337 5.00 -14.31 -12.23
N TRP A 338 4.28 -13.70 -11.30
CA TRP A 338 2.82 -13.60 -11.27
C TRP A 338 2.35 -12.44 -10.37
N VAL A 339 1.12 -12.01 -10.57
CA VAL A 339 0.39 -11.14 -9.64
C VAL A 339 -0.33 -12.05 -8.66
N GLY A 340 -0.31 -11.77 -7.36
CA GLY A 340 -1.06 -12.63 -6.47
C GLY A 340 -1.54 -12.05 -5.17
N VAL A 341 -2.49 -12.78 -4.60
CA VAL A 341 -3.22 -12.44 -3.40
C VAL A 341 -2.96 -13.54 -2.39
N HIS A 342 -2.61 -13.15 -1.18
CA HIS A 342 -2.44 -14.03 -0.04
C HIS A 342 -3.30 -13.51 1.10
N ALA A 343 -4.28 -14.30 1.54
CA ALA A 343 -4.99 -14.03 2.78
C ALA A 343 -4.43 -14.93 3.88
N GLN A 344 -4.18 -14.35 5.05
CA GLN A 344 -3.70 -15.05 6.23
C GLN A 344 -4.63 -14.78 7.41
N PHE A 345 -4.90 -15.85 8.14
CA PHE A 345 -5.73 -15.87 9.33
C PHE A 345 -4.94 -16.49 10.49
N PRO A 346 -5.24 -16.11 11.74
CA PRO A 346 -4.73 -16.83 12.89
C PRO A 346 -5.11 -18.32 12.88
N ASP A 347 -4.32 -19.12 13.61
CA ASP A 347 -4.52 -20.56 13.74
C ASP A 347 -5.91 -20.84 14.32
N ALA A 348 -6.73 -21.54 13.54
CA ALA A 348 -8.08 -21.91 13.94
C ALA A 348 -8.14 -22.77 15.20
N ARG A 349 -7.08 -23.53 15.48
CA ARG A 349 -7.02 -24.38 16.68
C ARG A 349 -6.82 -23.56 17.94
N ALA A 350 -6.22 -22.38 17.83
CA ALA A 350 -5.92 -21.49 18.95
C ALA A 350 -7.03 -20.45 19.17
N GLU A 351 -7.52 -19.84 18.08
CA GLU A 351 -8.44 -18.69 18.15
C GLU A 351 -9.90 -19.04 17.79
N GLY A 352 -10.16 -20.27 17.33
CA GLY A 352 -11.50 -20.73 17.00
C GLY A 352 -12.06 -20.17 15.68
N GLU A 353 -13.39 -20.09 15.62
CA GLU A 353 -14.13 -19.67 14.42
C GLU A 353 -14.29 -18.15 14.27
N ILE A 354 -14.10 -17.39 15.35
CA ILE A 354 -14.23 -15.93 15.34
C ILE A 354 -12.83 -15.34 15.21
N LEU A 355 -12.62 -14.54 14.18
CA LEU A 355 -11.34 -13.92 13.88
C LEU A 355 -11.25 -12.53 14.53
N ASP A 356 -10.25 -12.35 15.37
CA ASP A 356 -9.91 -11.04 15.90
C ASP A 356 -9.07 -10.23 14.91
N TYR A 357 -8.31 -10.87 14.04
CA TYR A 357 -7.61 -10.18 12.96
C TYR A 357 -7.45 -11.07 11.72
N TYR A 358 -7.17 -10.43 10.59
CA TYR A 358 -6.71 -11.08 9.38
C TYR A 358 -5.82 -10.14 8.57
N THR A 359 -5.00 -10.71 7.70
CA THR A 359 -4.22 -9.95 6.74
C THR A 359 -4.54 -10.40 5.32
N VAL A 360 -4.54 -9.45 4.38
CA VAL A 360 -4.60 -9.72 2.95
C VAL A 360 -3.48 -8.94 2.30
N THR A 361 -2.65 -9.65 1.55
CA THR A 361 -1.51 -9.09 0.83
C THR A 361 -1.71 -9.31 -0.66
N LEU A 362 -1.42 -8.30 -1.46
CA LEU A 362 -1.49 -8.31 -2.92
C LEU A 362 -0.19 -7.75 -3.49
N TRP A 363 0.40 -8.42 -4.47
CA TRP A 363 1.62 -7.95 -5.12
C TRP A 363 1.68 -8.29 -6.60
N ASP A 364 2.46 -7.51 -7.34
CA ASP A 364 2.82 -7.72 -8.73
C ASP A 364 4.34 -7.95 -8.83
N ALA A 365 4.74 -9.22 -8.79
CA ALA A 365 6.14 -9.60 -8.87
C ALA A 365 6.77 -9.23 -10.23
N PRO A 366 6.11 -9.43 -11.39
CA PRO A 366 6.62 -8.97 -12.67
C PRO A 366 6.93 -7.48 -12.72
N LEU A 367 6.01 -6.62 -12.23
CA LEU A 367 6.23 -5.18 -12.14
C LEU A 367 7.43 -4.86 -11.25
N SER A 368 7.47 -5.42 -10.04
CA SER A 368 8.57 -5.23 -9.11
C SER A 368 9.93 -5.57 -9.74
N VAL A 369 10.05 -6.76 -10.34
CA VAL A 369 11.31 -7.21 -10.96
C VAL A 369 11.73 -6.33 -12.14
N ARG A 370 10.79 -5.93 -13.01
CA ARG A 370 11.11 -5.06 -14.15
C ARG A 370 11.59 -3.70 -13.68
N GLU A 371 10.90 -3.08 -12.74
CA GLU A 371 11.24 -1.75 -12.26
C GLU A 371 12.55 -1.75 -11.48
N SER A 372 12.81 -2.78 -10.65
CA SER A 372 14.10 -2.94 -9.98
C SER A 372 15.27 -3.01 -10.95
N LYS A 373 15.15 -3.72 -12.08
CA LYS A 373 16.21 -3.77 -13.11
C LYS A 373 16.49 -2.39 -13.71
N VAL A 374 15.43 -1.63 -14.00
CA VAL A 374 15.56 -0.26 -14.55
C VAL A 374 16.19 0.67 -13.51
N THR A 375 15.80 0.55 -12.25
CA THR A 375 16.41 1.28 -11.13
C THR A 375 17.90 0.95 -11.01
N ASP A 376 18.28 -0.33 -11.05
CA ASP A 376 19.67 -0.77 -10.94
C ASP A 376 20.54 -0.22 -12.08
N GLU A 377 20.07 -0.32 -13.33
CA GLU A 377 20.77 0.23 -14.49
C GLU A 377 20.96 1.74 -14.39
N TRP A 378 19.92 2.45 -13.96
CA TRP A 378 20.00 3.89 -13.70
C TRP A 378 20.98 4.22 -12.59
N LEU A 379 20.99 3.45 -11.50
CA LEU A 379 21.89 3.65 -10.38
C LEU A 379 23.35 3.46 -10.79
N GLN A 380 23.63 2.43 -11.59
CA GLN A 380 24.95 2.20 -12.19
C GLN A 380 25.36 3.35 -13.12
N ALA A 381 24.44 3.89 -13.91
CA ALA A 381 24.71 5.04 -14.76
C ALA A 381 25.04 6.30 -13.95
N GLN A 382 24.34 6.57 -12.85
CA GLN A 382 24.67 7.68 -11.94
C GLN A 382 26.03 7.50 -11.27
N LEU A 383 26.35 6.27 -10.87
CA LEU A 383 27.65 5.87 -10.32
C LEU A 383 28.80 6.19 -11.27
N GLU A 384 28.71 5.73 -12.52
CA GLU A 384 29.74 5.95 -13.53
C GLU A 384 29.86 7.44 -13.90
N LYS A 385 28.74 8.17 -13.96
CA LYS A 385 28.75 9.62 -14.14
C LYS A 385 29.51 10.32 -13.02
N ALA A 386 29.19 10.03 -11.75
CA ALA A 386 29.87 10.61 -10.59
C ALA A 386 31.37 10.30 -10.58
N ARG A 387 31.74 9.07 -10.97
CA ARG A 387 33.14 8.64 -11.12
C ARG A 387 33.87 9.45 -12.19
N ARG A 388 33.26 9.67 -13.35
CA ARG A 388 33.85 10.50 -14.43
C ARG A 388 34.04 11.95 -14.00
N GLU A 389 33.05 12.54 -13.35
CA GLU A 389 33.13 13.92 -12.83
C GLU A 389 34.21 14.06 -11.75
N SER A 390 34.39 13.04 -10.90
CA SER A 390 35.47 13.03 -9.92
C SER A 390 36.84 12.97 -10.61
N LEU A 391 37.02 12.12 -11.61
CA LEU A 391 38.27 12.02 -12.37
C LEU A 391 38.58 13.31 -13.13
N GLN A 392 37.57 13.98 -13.69
CA GLN A 392 37.75 15.26 -14.37
C GLN A 392 38.19 16.35 -13.39
N ARG A 393 37.54 16.47 -12.22
CA ARG A 393 37.94 17.40 -11.16
C ARG A 393 39.36 17.15 -10.68
N SER A 394 39.79 15.89 -10.56
CA SER A 394 41.17 15.56 -10.18
C SER A 394 42.20 15.93 -11.26
N LYS A 395 41.81 16.00 -12.54
CA LYS A 395 42.71 16.48 -13.62
C LYS A 395 42.85 18.00 -13.58
N GLU A 396 41.76 18.71 -13.36
CA GLU A 396 41.73 20.18 -13.28
C GLU A 396 42.42 20.71 -12.02
N ALA A 397 42.40 19.95 -10.91
CA ALA A 397 43.01 20.36 -9.64
C ALA A 397 44.54 20.15 -9.57
N LYS A 398 45.19 19.63 -10.62
CA LYS A 398 46.66 19.49 -10.61
C LYS A 398 47.31 20.88 -10.77
N PRO A 399 48.07 21.37 -9.78
CA PRO A 399 48.74 22.66 -9.90
C PRO A 399 49.73 22.62 -11.06
N SER A 400 49.68 23.62 -11.94
CA SER A 400 50.72 23.86 -12.95
C SER A 400 52.00 24.27 -12.22
N LEU A 401 53.03 23.42 -12.30
CA LEU A 401 54.38 23.70 -11.81
C LEU A 401 55.10 24.71 -12.70
#